data_AF-A0A7W0M6P1-F1
#
_entry.id   AF-A0A7W0M6P1-F1
#
_cell.length_a   1.000
_cell.length_b   1.000
_cell.length_c   1.000
_cell.angle_alpha   90.00
_cell.angle_beta   90.00
_cell.angle_gamma   90.00
#
_symmetry.space_group_name_H-M   'P 1'
#
loop_
_entity.id
_entity.type
_entity.pdbx_description
1 polymer ?
#
loop_
_entity_poly.entity_id
_entity_poly.type
_entity_poly.pdbx_seq_one_letter_code
_entity_poly.pdbx_strand_id
1 'polypeptide(L)' 'MLVLTRTVGEELIINGNIRVRVAEIKGGRIKLAIEAPRQVGVRRSEVTVPATPDRQEALGAA' A
#
# COMPACT_ATOMS: atom_id res chain seq x y z
N MET A 1 15.30 1.71 8.45
CA MET A 1 14.04 2.04 9.15
C MET A 1 13.89 3.55 9.16
N LEU A 2 12.81 4.08 8.59
CA LEU A 2 12.51 5.52 8.59
C LEU A 2 11.30 5.75 9.51
N VAL A 3 11.42 6.65 10.48
CA VAL A 3 10.38 6.92 11.48
C VAL A 3 9.83 8.32 11.24
N LEU A 4 8.53 8.43 11.02
CA LEU A 4 7.86 9.68 10.74
C LEU A 4 6.57 9.78 11.58
N THR A 5 6.37 10.93 12.20
CA THR A 5 5.10 11.26 12.88
C THR A 5 4.27 12.11 11.94
N ARG A 6 3.05 11.65 11.63
CA ARG A 6 2.10 12.35 10.73
C ARG A 6 0.80 12.61 11.49
N THR A 7 0.19 13.77 11.27
CA THR A 7 -1.15 14.09 11.77
C THR A 7 -2.22 13.79 10.71
N VAL A 8 -3.51 13.85 11.10
CA VAL A 8 -4.62 13.65 10.17
C VAL A 8 -4.53 14.62 9.01
N GLY A 9 -4.63 14.11 7.79
CA GLY A 9 -4.55 14.90 6.56
C GLY A 9 -3.17 14.89 5.91
N GLU A 10 -2.09 14.58 6.64
CA GLU A 10 -0.76 14.48 6.05
C GLU A 10 -0.56 13.17 5.27
N GLU A 11 0.32 13.24 4.27
CA GLU A 11 0.67 12.12 3.41
C GLU A 11 2.18 11.89 3.30
N LEU A 12 2.54 10.66 2.94
CA LEU A 12 3.89 10.20 2.62
C LEU A 12 3.87 9.58 1.23
N ILE A 13 4.86 9.90 0.41
CA ILE A 13 5.04 9.33 -0.91
C ILE A 13 6.21 8.35 -0.90
N ILE A 14 5.97 7.11 -1.30
CA ILE A 14 6.98 6.07 -1.46
C ILE A 14 7.17 5.80 -2.95
N ASN A 15 8.43 5.83 -3.41
CA ASN A 15 8.80 5.54 -4.81
C ASN A 15 8.07 6.42 -5.86
N GLY A 16 7.60 7.61 -5.46
CA GLY A 16 6.92 8.58 -6.33
C GLY A 16 5.49 8.20 -6.75
N ASN A 17 5.05 6.96 -6.51
CA ASN A 17 3.79 6.41 -7.02
C ASN A 17 2.89 5.79 -5.96
N ILE A 18 3.38 5.58 -4.73
CA ILE A 18 2.58 5.09 -3.61
C ILE A 18 2.35 6.25 -2.66
N ARG A 19 1.09 6.66 -2.46
CA ARG A 19 0.71 7.67 -1.47
C ARG A 19 0.08 7.00 -0.26
N VAL A 20 0.57 7.31 0.92
CA VAL A 20 0.03 6.85 2.20
C VAL A 20 -0.40 8.07 2.99
N ARG A 21 -1.70 8.19 3.26
CA ARG A 21 -2.29 9.33 3.98
C ARG A 21 -2.95 8.89 5.28
N VAL A 22 -2.82 9.71 6.32
CA VAL A 22 -3.57 9.52 7.57
C VAL A 22 -4.98 10.08 7.37
N ALA A 23 -5.96 9.19 7.22
CA ALA A 23 -7.34 9.56 6.96
C ALA A 23 -8.08 10.03 8.22
N GLU A 24 -7.89 9.33 9.34
CA GLU A 24 -8.54 9.67 10.61
C GLU A 24 -7.78 9.01 11.78
N ILE A 25 -7.80 9.65 12.94
CA ILE A 25 -7.34 9.06 14.20
C ILE A 25 -8.55 9.06 15.15
N LYS A 26 -8.98 7.88 15.59
CA LYS A 26 -10.11 7.74 16.51
C LYS A 26 -9.85 6.63 17.52
N GLY A 27 -9.89 6.97 18.81
CA GLY A 27 -9.77 6.01 19.91
C GLY A 27 -8.49 5.15 19.85
N GLY A 28 -7.35 5.77 19.50
CA GLY A 28 -6.07 5.07 19.35
C GLY A 28 -5.93 4.22 18.08
N ARG A 29 -6.96 4.15 17.23
CA ARG A 29 -6.88 3.53 15.91
C ARG A 29 -6.63 4.60 14.85
N ILE A 30 -5.80 4.25 13.89
CA ILE A 30 -5.44 5.12 12.77
C ILE A 30 -6.02 4.51 11.50
N LYS A 31 -6.82 5.28 10.76
CA LYS A 31 -7.22 4.94 9.40
C LYS A 31 -6.15 5.44 8.45
N LEU A 32 -5.55 4.51 7.70
CA LEU A 32 -4.59 4.80 6.65
C LEU A 32 -5.27 4.65 5.30
N ALA A 33 -5.22 5.68 4.48
CA ALA A 33 -5.57 5.61 3.07
C ALA A 33 -4.30 5.33 2.28
N ILE A 34 -4.30 4.29 1.45
CA ILE A 34 -3.15 3.90 0.64
C ILE A 34 -3.59 3.92 -0.82
N GLU A 35 -3.01 4.82 -1.60
CA GLU A 35 -3.16 4.86 -3.04
C GLU A 35 -1.88 4.29 -3.66
N ALA A 36 -2.02 3.20 -4.40
CA ALA A 36 -0.93 2.59 -5.13
C ALA A 36 -1.43 2.15 -6.51
N PRO A 37 -0.56 2.17 -7.55
CA PRO A 37 -0.92 1.64 -8.86
C PRO A 37 -1.18 0.13 -8.78
N ARG A 38 -1.98 -0.41 -9.70
CA ARG A 38 -2.41 -1.82 -9.71
C ARG A 38 -1.26 -2.84 -9.73
N GLN A 39 -0.10 -2.44 -10.24
CA GLN A 39 1.13 -3.24 -10.24
C GLN A 39 1.72 -3.47 -8.84
N VAL A 40 1.36 -2.63 -7.85
CA VAL A 40 1.83 -2.74 -6.46
C VAL A 40 0.72 -3.37 -5.63
N GLY A 41 0.91 -4.62 -5.23
CA GLY A 41 -0.01 -5.31 -4.34
C GLY A 41 0.05 -4.75 -2.91
N VAL A 42 -0.96 -4.00 -2.49
CA VAL A 42 -1.10 -3.55 -1.10
C VAL A 42 -1.79 -4.64 -0.30
N ARG A 43 -1.11 -5.16 0.73
CA ARG A 43 -1.64 -6.22 1.60
C ARG A 43 -1.53 -5.85 3.06
N ARG A 44 -2.48 -6.33 3.84
CA ARG A 44 -2.44 -6.26 5.30
C ARG A 44 -1.49 -7.34 5.81
N SER A 45 -0.53 -6.99 6.67
CA SER A 45 0.49 -7.95 7.15
C SER A 45 -0.11 -9.13 7.92
N GLU A 46 -1.32 -8.97 8.47
CA GLU A 46 -2.05 -10.04 9.18
C GLU A 46 -2.82 -10.99 8.24
N VAL A 47 -2.94 -10.64 6.95
CA VAL A 47 -3.67 -11.42 5.94
C VAL A 47 -2.65 -12.03 4.98
N THR A 48 -2.12 -13.20 5.39
CA THR A 48 -1.25 -14.04 4.54
C THR A 48 -2.11 -14.74 3.50
N VAL A 49 -2.33 -14.10 2.35
CA VAL A 49 -2.72 -14.82 1.14
C VAL A 49 -1.41 -15.25 0.46
N PRO A 50 -1.17 -16.56 0.25
CA PRO A 50 -0.05 -16.98 -0.59
C PRO A 50 -0.23 -16.27 -1.92
N ALA A 51 0.75 -15.45 -2.30
CA ALA A 51 0.71 -14.76 -3.56
C ALA A 51 0.59 -15.82 -4.66
N THR A 52 -0.60 -16.00 -5.23
CA THR A 52 -0.73 -16.60 -6.55
C THR A 52 0.02 -15.62 -7.45
N PRO A 53 1.16 -16.00 -8.03
CA PRO A 53 1.79 -15.16 -9.03
C PRO A 53 0.78 -15.09 -10.18
N ASP A 54 0.18 -13.91 -10.37
CA ASP A 54 -0.58 -13.60 -11.56
C ASP A 54 0.35 -13.87 -12.75
N ARG A 55 0.08 -14.98 -13.43
CA ARG A 55 0.79 -15.46 -14.60
C ARG A 55 0.54 -14.49 -15.74
N GLN A 56 1.24 -13.35 -15.73
CA GLN A 56 1.54 -12.61 -16.95
C GLN A 56 2.64 -13.37 -17.72
N GLU A 57 2.27 -14.53 -18.25
CA GLU A 57 2.97 -15.22 -19.35
C GLU A 57 1.98 -15.44 -20.50
N ALA A 58 1.22 -14.41 -20.87
CA ALA A 58 0.31 -14.43 -22.01
C ALA A 58 0.81 -13.59 -23.20
N LEU A 59 2.12 -13.29 -23.26
CA LEU A 59 2.72 -12.74 -24.47
C LEU A 59 4.11 -13.34 -24.70
N GLY A 60 4.21 -14.23 -25.70
CA GLY A 60 5.44 -14.47 -26.43
C GLY A 60 6.04 -15.86 -26.32
N ALA A 61 5.45 -16.83 -27.02
CA ALA A 61 6.23 -17.84 -27.75
C ALA A 61 5.36 -18.34 -28.90
N ALA A 62 5.69 -17.86 -30.09
CA ALA A 62 5.28 -18.43 -31.37
C ALA A 62 6.03 -19.76 -31.61
#